data_AF-A0A1B3WAN8-F1
#
_entry.id   AF-A0A1B3WAN8-F1
#
_cell.length_a   1.000
_cell.length_b   1.000
_cell.length_c   1.000
_cell.angle_alpha   90.00
_cell.angle_beta   90.00
_cell.angle_gamma   90.00
#
_symmetry.space_group_name_H-M   'P 1'
#
loop_
_entity.id
_entity.type
_entity.pdbx_description
1 polymer ?
#
loop_
_entity_poly.entity_id
_entity_poly.type
_entity_poly.pdbx_seq_one_letter_code
_entity_poly.pdbx_strand_id
1 'polypeptide(L)' 'MFTGDVARGIEFARRVRAGMTHVNDMPVNDEANAPFGGEKNSGLGRFNGDWAIDEFTTDQWITVQTGPRPCPF' A
#
# COMPACT_ATOMS: atom_id res chain seq x y z
N MET A 1 4.45 -15.98 -11.78
CA MET A 1 3.88 -17.12 -12.57
C MET A 1 4.30 -16.93 -14.01
N PHE A 2 4.81 -17.97 -14.68
CA PHE A 2 5.11 -17.91 -16.12
C PHE A 2 4.03 -18.64 -16.92
N THR A 3 3.50 -18.01 -17.96
CA THR A 3 2.44 -18.56 -18.81
C THR A 3 2.37 -17.84 -20.17
N GLY A 4 1.99 -18.57 -21.22
CA GLY A 4 1.66 -17.98 -22.52
C GLY A 4 0.25 -17.35 -22.58
N ASP A 5 -0.60 -17.60 -21.58
CA ASP A 5 -1.95 -17.03 -21.45
C ASP A 5 -1.96 -15.99 -20.33
N VAL A 6 -1.85 -14.71 -20.70
CA VAL A 6 -1.78 -13.59 -19.75
C VAL A 6 -3.06 -13.46 -18.92
N ALA A 7 -4.23 -13.75 -19.50
CA ALA A 7 -5.50 -13.66 -18.77
C ALA A 7 -5.54 -14.69 -17.63
N ARG A 8 -5.09 -15.92 -17.90
CA ARG A 8 -4.90 -16.94 -16.85
C ARG A 8 -3.90 -16.49 -15.79
N GLY A 9 -2.82 -15.81 -16.18
CA GLY A 9 -1.82 -15.25 -15.27
C GLY A 9 -2.42 -14.24 -14.30
N ILE A 10 -3.26 -13.32 -14.81
CA ILE A 10 -3.96 -12.32 -14.00
C ILE A 10 -4.95 -13.00 -13.04
N GLU A 11 -5.74 -13.97 -13.52
CA GLU A 11 -6.68 -14.71 -12.68
C GLU A 11 -5.98 -15.54 -11.59
N PHE A 12 -4.77 -16.03 -11.84
CA PHE A 12 -3.94 -16.62 -10.80
C PHE A 12 -3.50 -15.57 -9.79
N ALA A 13 -2.92 -14.44 -10.25
CA ALA A 13 -2.40 -13.39 -9.38
C ALA A 13 -3.48 -12.84 -8.42
N ARG A 14 -4.71 -12.65 -8.90
CA ARG A 14 -5.86 -12.21 -8.09
C ARG A 14 -6.22 -13.14 -6.91
N ARG A 15 -5.87 -14.43 -7.00
CA ARG A 15 -6.16 -15.44 -5.96
C ARG A 15 -5.00 -15.65 -5.00
N VAL A 16 -3.81 -15.20 -5.34
CA VAL A 16 -2.63 -15.30 -4.47
C VAL A 16 -2.76 -14.30 -3.33
N ARG A 17 -2.58 -14.77 -2.11
CA ARG A 17 -2.52 -13.92 -0.92
C ARG A 17 -1.07 -13.54 -0.64
N ALA A 18 -0.58 -12.52 -1.35
CA ALA A 18 0.74 -11.93 -1.24
C ALA A 18 0.64 -10.41 -1.51
N GLY A 19 1.61 -9.62 -1.05
CA GLY A 19 1.59 -8.17 -1.26
C GLY A 19 1.93 -7.75 -2.69
N MET A 20 2.67 -8.60 -3.42
CA MET A 20 3.04 -8.40 -4.83
C MET A 20 2.99 -9.73 -5.57
N THR A 21 2.69 -9.69 -6.86
CA THR A 21 2.76 -10.87 -7.75
C THR A 21 3.08 -10.42 -9.16
N HIS A 22 4.07 -11.07 -9.78
CA HIS A 22 4.49 -10.78 -11.15
C HIS A 22 4.12 -11.93 -12.09
N VAL A 23 3.51 -11.59 -13.23
CA VAL A 23 3.19 -12.52 -14.32
C VAL A 23 4.25 -12.35 -15.40
N ASN A 24 4.90 -13.45 -15.79
CA ASN A 24 5.99 -13.49 -16.75
C ASN A 24 7.24 -12.67 -16.38
N ASP A 25 7.47 -12.47 -15.08
CA ASP A 25 8.66 -11.81 -14.55
C ASP A 25 9.13 -12.51 -13.25
N MET A 26 10.37 -12.23 -12.85
CA MET A 26 11.00 -12.77 -11.65
C MET A 26 10.35 -12.26 -10.37
N PRO A 27 10.42 -13.01 -9.25
CA PRO A 27 9.85 -12.58 -7.97
C PRO A 27 10.65 -11.44 -7.29
N VAL A 28 11.88 -11.18 -7.74
CA VAL A 28 12.74 -10.10 -7.22
C VAL A 28 12.63 -8.92 -8.17
N ASN A 29 11.66 -8.06 -7.93
CA ASN A 29 11.48 -6.81 -8.66
C ASN A 29 11.00 -5.75 -7.66
N ASP A 30 11.65 -4.58 -7.69
CA ASP A 30 11.35 -3.46 -6.81
C ASP A 30 11.56 -2.14 -7.57
N GLU A 31 10.60 -1.23 -7.45
CA GLU A 31 10.64 0.09 -8.05
C GLU A 31 10.27 1.12 -6.99
N ALA A 32 11.04 2.22 -6.92
CA ALA A 32 10.91 3.23 -5.86
C ALA A 32 9.53 3.92 -5.79
N ASN A 33 8.74 3.84 -6.86
CA ASN A 33 7.39 4.41 -6.98
C ASN A 33 6.27 3.37 -6.87
N ALA A 34 6.59 2.07 -6.81
CA ALA A 34 5.61 0.99 -6.70
C ALA A 34 5.56 0.45 -5.26
N PRO A 35 4.39 0.04 -4.74
CA PRO A 35 4.25 -0.38 -3.35
C PRO A 35 5.01 -1.69 -3.09
N PHE A 36 5.88 -1.69 -2.09
CA PHE A 36 6.61 -2.88 -1.66
C PHE A 36 6.21 -3.32 -0.26
N GLY A 37 5.71 -4.55 -0.10
CA GLY A 37 5.36 -5.09 1.22
C GLY A 37 4.70 -6.45 1.19
N GLY A 38 4.53 -7.03 2.37
CA GLY A 38 4.09 -8.41 2.56
C GLY A 38 2.62 -8.59 2.93
N GLU A 39 2.25 -9.86 3.12
CA GLU A 39 0.98 -10.29 3.70
C GLU A 39 1.23 -11.41 4.73
N LYS A 40 0.36 -11.54 5.73
CA LYS A 40 0.42 -12.58 6.77
C LYS A 40 1.73 -12.52 7.59
N ASN A 41 2.46 -13.63 7.69
CA ASN A 41 3.71 -13.72 8.43
C ASN A 41 4.86 -12.90 7.80
N SER A 42 4.63 -12.29 6.63
CA SER A 42 5.59 -11.38 6.00
C SER A 42 5.49 -9.93 6.50
N GLY A 43 4.59 -9.63 7.43
CA GLY A 43 4.43 -8.30 8.02
C GLY A 43 3.26 -7.49 7.48
N LEU A 44 3.17 -6.24 7.93
CA LEU A 44 2.15 -5.25 7.59
C LEU A 44 2.81 -3.98 7.05
N GLY A 45 2.00 -3.08 6.47
CA GLY A 45 2.48 -1.83 5.88
C GLY A 45 3.00 -1.99 4.45
N ARG A 46 3.36 -0.86 3.83
CA ARG A 46 3.92 -0.77 2.48
C ARG A 46 5.01 0.30 2.46
N PHE A 47 6.13 -0.01 1.82
CA PHE A 47 7.21 0.91 1.52
C PHE A 47 7.09 1.42 0.09
N ASN A 48 7.94 2.39 -0.25
CA ASN A 48 8.03 3.10 -1.52
C ASN A 48 6.82 3.99 -1.83
N GLY A 49 6.98 4.85 -2.83
CA GLY A 49 5.94 5.78 -3.29
C GLY A 49 5.26 6.58 -2.17
N ASP A 50 3.97 6.84 -2.35
CA ASP A 50 3.16 7.58 -1.37
C ASP A 50 2.87 6.74 -0.12
N TRP A 51 2.89 5.40 -0.22
CA TRP A 51 2.67 4.52 0.92
C TRP A 51 3.71 4.69 2.03
N ALA A 52 4.96 4.96 1.67
CA ALA A 52 6.00 5.25 2.65
C ALA A 52 5.75 6.59 3.37
N ILE A 53 5.13 7.58 2.72
CA ILE A 53 4.79 8.86 3.36
C ILE A 53 3.80 8.60 4.49
N ASP A 54 2.75 7.84 4.22
CA ASP A 54 1.74 7.48 5.24
C ASP A 54 2.37 6.68 6.41
N GLU A 55 3.35 5.81 6.13
CA GLU A 55 4.01 5.01 7.18
C GLU A 55 5.02 5.83 8.02
N PHE A 56 5.60 6.90 7.46
CA PHE A 56 6.60 7.73 8.13
C PHE A 56 6.09 9.10 8.58
N THR A 57 4.80 9.37 8.43
CA THR A 57 4.18 10.62 8.89
C THR A 57 2.97 10.32 9.77
N THR A 58 2.56 11.33 10.53
CA THR A 58 1.37 11.25 11.39
C THR A 58 0.48 12.44 11.10
N ASP A 59 -0.82 12.18 10.95
CA ASP A 59 -1.81 13.24 10.82
C ASP A 59 -1.88 14.12 12.07
N GLN A 60 -1.68 15.43 11.89
CA GLN A 60 -1.85 16.41 12.95
C GLN A 60 -3.01 17.34 12.63
N TRP A 61 -4.13 17.17 13.35
CA TRP A 61 -5.26 18.08 13.26
C TRP A 61 -5.08 19.29 14.19
N ILE A 62 -4.88 20.47 13.60
CA ILE A 62 -4.70 21.73 14.34
C ILE A 62 -5.87 22.65 14.05
N THR A 63 -6.49 23.20 15.09
CA THR A 63 -7.52 24.23 14.98
C THR A 63 -7.13 25.47 15.76
N VAL A 64 -7.51 26.64 15.24
CA VAL A 64 -7.30 27.93 15.89
C VAL A 64 -8.65 28.62 16.01
N GLN A 65 -9.06 28.93 17.24
CA GLN A 65 -10.24 29.73 17.50
C GLN A 65 -9.83 31.22 17.59
N THR A 66 -10.41 32.06 16.73
CA THR A 66 -10.09 33.50 16.65
C THR A 66 -11.06 34.40 17.41
N GLY A 67 -12.10 33.83 18.04
CA GLY A 67 -13.07 34.59 18.82
C GLY A 67 -13.91 33.68 19.74
N PRO A 68 -14.65 34.24 20.70
CA PRO A 68 -15.44 33.45 21.64
C PRO A 68 -16.50 32.61 20.92
N ARG A 69 -16.59 31.32 21.25
CA ARG A 69 -17.73 30.47 20.86
C ARG A 69 -18.66 30.28 22.07
N PRO A 70 -19.98 30.42 21.89
CA PRO A 70 -20.93 30.00 22.91
C PRO A 70 -20.83 28.49 23.11
N CYS A 71 -20.44 28.05 24.31
CA CYS A 71 -20.61 26.67 24.72
C CYS A 71 -22.06 26.49 25.21
N PRO A 72 -22.74 25.39 24.84
CA PRO A 72 -24.15 25.19 25.16
C PRO A 72 -24.42 24.86 26.64
N PHE A 73 -23.38 24.74 27.47
CA PHE A 73 -23.43 24.50 28.92
C PHE A 73 -22.27 25.22 29.60
#